data_AF-A0AAV8ALV5-F1
#
_entry.id   AF-A0AAV8ALV5-F1
#
_cell.length_a   1.000
_cell.length_b   1.000
_cell.length_c   1.000
_cell.angle_alpha   90.00
_cell.angle_beta   90.00
_cell.angle_gamma   90.00
#
_symmetry.space_group_name_H-M   'P 1'
#
loop_
_entity.id
_entity.type
_entity.pdbx_description
1 polymer ?
#
loop_
_entity_poly.entity_id
_entity_poly.type
_entity_poly.pdbx_seq_one_letter_code
_entity_poly.pdbx_strand_id
1 'polypeptide(L)'
;MGREWELSFRLGMRPWIAVAYSAPVAAATAVFLIYPIGQGSFSDGVAGVFGGSLFSAMHGSLVTSSLIRETTENESANEGYRFGQEEETYNIVAAHGYFGRLIFQYASFNNSRSLHFFLAAWPVVGIWFTALGISTMAFNLNGFNFNQSVVDSQGRVINTWADIINRANLGMEVMHERNAHNFPLDLAAVEVPSIEG
;
A
#
# COMPACT_ATOMS: atom_id res chain seq x y z
N MET A 1 -16.04 -2.85 -8.55
CA MET A 1 -16.75 -3.08 -7.27
C MET A 1 -18.16 -3.65 -7.43
N GLY A 2 -19.21 -2.87 -7.73
CA GLY A 2 -20.59 -3.39 -7.73
C GLY A 2 -20.85 -4.58 -8.68
N ARG A 3 -20.33 -4.49 -9.92
CA ARG A 3 -20.43 -5.58 -10.91
C ARG A 3 -19.64 -6.83 -10.53
N GLU A 4 -18.51 -6.69 -9.81
CA GLU A 4 -17.72 -7.83 -9.34
C GLU A 4 -18.49 -8.63 -8.28
N TRP A 5 -19.14 -7.90 -7.35
CA TRP A 5 -20.03 -8.51 -6.38
C TRP A 5 -21.21 -9.21 -7.07
N GLU A 6 -21.88 -8.54 -8.02
CA GLU A 6 -23.03 -9.14 -8.72
C GLU A 6 -22.63 -10.43 -9.43
N LEU A 7 -21.53 -10.43 -10.19
CA LEU A 7 -21.07 -11.63 -10.88
C LEU A 7 -20.74 -12.77 -9.89
N SER A 8 -20.08 -12.45 -8.78
CA SER A 8 -19.78 -13.45 -7.74
C SER A 8 -21.05 -14.09 -7.17
N PHE A 9 -22.10 -13.29 -6.97
CA PHE A 9 -23.40 -13.76 -6.49
C PHE A 9 -24.08 -14.67 -7.53
N ARG A 10 -24.10 -14.26 -8.80
CA ARG A 10 -24.73 -15.03 -9.90
C ARG A 10 -24.08 -16.40 -10.10
N LEU A 11 -22.77 -16.51 -9.84
CA LEU A 11 -21.99 -17.75 -9.99
C LEU A 11 -21.90 -18.58 -8.70
N GLY A 12 -22.53 -18.14 -7.59
CA GLY A 12 -22.43 -18.83 -6.29
C GLY A 12 -21.03 -18.79 -5.67
N MET A 13 -20.20 -17.83 -6.06
CA MET A 13 -18.84 -17.63 -5.54
C MET A 13 -18.84 -16.86 -4.21
N ARG A 14 -17.72 -16.92 -3.48
CA ARG A 14 -17.51 -16.10 -2.28
C ARG A 14 -17.38 -14.60 -2.69
N PRO A 15 -18.08 -13.65 -2.03
CA PRO A 15 -18.29 -12.30 -2.57
C PRO A 15 -17.18 -11.28 -2.26
N TRP A 16 -15.99 -11.71 -1.85
CA TRP A 16 -14.97 -10.83 -1.25
C TRP A 16 -13.93 -10.25 -2.23
N ILE A 17 -14.02 -10.57 -3.52
CA ILE A 17 -13.14 -9.96 -4.55
C ILE A 17 -13.38 -8.46 -4.62
N ALA A 18 -14.63 -8.01 -4.57
CA ALA A 18 -14.99 -6.59 -4.55
C ALA A 18 -14.42 -5.86 -3.33
N VAL A 19 -14.23 -6.56 -2.20
CA VAL A 19 -13.62 -5.99 -0.99
C VAL A 19 -12.13 -5.73 -1.22
N ALA A 20 -11.38 -6.66 -1.82
CA ALA A 20 -9.99 -6.41 -2.19
C ALA A 20 -9.87 -5.25 -3.19
N TYR A 21 -10.77 -5.18 -4.18
CA TYR A 21 -10.81 -4.09 -5.15
C TYR A 21 -11.17 -2.72 -4.54
N SER A 22 -11.77 -2.68 -3.34
CA SER A 22 -12.07 -1.41 -2.68
C SER A 22 -10.81 -0.63 -2.30
N ALA A 23 -9.66 -1.29 -2.10
CA ALA A 23 -8.42 -0.62 -1.73
C ALA A 23 -7.90 0.35 -2.80
N PRO A 24 -7.69 -0.07 -4.07
CA PRO A 24 -7.33 0.88 -5.14
C PRO A 24 -8.42 1.91 -5.42
N VAL A 25 -9.71 1.56 -5.27
CA VAL A 25 -10.81 2.54 -5.40
C VAL A 25 -10.71 3.61 -4.31
N ALA A 26 -10.45 3.23 -3.05
CA ALA A 26 -10.29 4.16 -1.94
C ALA A 26 -9.06 5.06 -2.14
N ALA A 27 -7.93 4.51 -2.59
CA ALA A 27 -6.73 5.29 -2.87
C ALA A 27 -6.97 6.30 -4.00
N ALA A 28 -7.62 5.90 -5.09
CA ALA A 28 -7.98 6.81 -6.17
C ALA A 28 -8.96 7.89 -5.70
N THR A 29 -9.96 7.53 -4.88
CA THR A 29 -10.91 8.49 -4.31
C THR A 29 -10.21 9.48 -3.36
N ALA A 30 -9.27 9.00 -2.54
CA ALA A 30 -8.51 9.86 -1.63
C ALA A 30 -7.73 10.93 -2.40
N VAL A 31 -7.03 10.53 -3.47
CA VAL A 31 -6.19 11.43 -4.27
C VAL A 31 -6.99 12.35 -5.19
N PHE A 32 -7.97 11.82 -5.93
CA PHE A 32 -8.67 12.61 -6.96
C PHE A 32 -9.90 13.37 -6.45
N LEU A 33 -10.36 13.08 -5.23
CA LEU A 33 -11.55 13.70 -4.68
C LEU A 33 -11.33 14.27 -3.28
N ILE A 34 -10.93 13.44 -2.31
CA ILE A 34 -10.88 13.89 -0.90
C ILE A 34 -9.79 14.94 -0.70
N TYR A 35 -8.59 14.71 -1.22
CA TYR A 35 -7.46 15.63 -1.08
C TYR A 35 -7.78 16.99 -1.74
N PRO A 36 -8.32 17.04 -2.97
CA PRO A 36 -8.80 18.30 -3.55
C PRO A 36 -9.90 19.01 -2.78
N ILE A 37 -10.85 18.28 -2.19
CA ILE A 37 -11.91 18.88 -1.37
C ILE A 37 -11.31 19.52 -0.12
N GLY A 38 -10.37 18.82 0.54
CA GLY A 38 -9.74 19.31 1.77
C GLY A 38 -8.83 20.52 1.54
N GLN A 39 -8.12 20.57 0.41
CA GLN A 39 -7.21 21.66 0.05
C GLN A 39 -7.88 22.76 -0.80
N GLY A 40 -9.09 22.53 -1.31
CA GLY A 40 -9.80 23.47 -2.19
C GLY A 40 -9.28 23.54 -3.63
N SER A 41 -8.45 22.60 -4.10
CA SER A 41 -7.84 22.57 -5.44
C SER A 41 -7.59 21.15 -5.98
N PHE A 42 -7.80 20.90 -7.27
CA PHE A 42 -7.65 19.58 -7.92
C PHE A 42 -6.23 19.23 -8.43
N SER A 43 -5.19 19.99 -8.07
CA SER A 43 -3.84 19.88 -8.66
C SER A 43 -2.93 18.78 -8.09
N ASP A 44 -3.26 18.14 -6.96
CA ASP A 44 -2.25 17.46 -6.12
C ASP A 44 -2.51 15.95 -5.91
N GLY A 45 -1.53 15.06 -6.18
CA GLY A 45 -1.67 13.62 -5.89
C GLY A 45 -0.46 12.69 -6.17
N VAL A 46 -0.17 11.70 -5.27
CA VAL A 46 0.90 10.66 -5.40
C VAL A 46 0.57 9.35 -4.62
N ALA A 47 1.18 8.18 -4.97
CA ALA A 47 0.99 6.83 -4.36
C ALA A 47 2.26 5.92 -4.27
N GLY A 48 2.23 4.78 -3.52
CA GLY A 48 3.33 3.77 -3.41
C GLY A 48 2.95 2.36 -2.86
N VAL A 49 3.74 1.28 -3.15
CA VAL A 49 3.53 -0.15 -2.72
C VAL A 49 4.85 -0.99 -2.71
N PHE A 50 5.35 -1.43 -1.54
CA PHE A 50 6.55 -2.32 -1.44
C PHE A 50 6.32 -3.73 -0.85
N GLY A 51 5.35 -3.91 0.06
CA GLY A 51 5.15 -5.21 0.71
C GLY A 51 4.47 -6.27 -0.18
N GLY A 52 3.55 -5.86 -1.05
CA GLY A 52 2.86 -6.77 -1.96
C GLY A 52 3.77 -7.40 -3.02
N SER A 53 4.77 -6.65 -3.51
CA SER A 53 5.73 -7.16 -4.49
C SER A 53 6.62 -8.28 -3.92
N LEU A 54 7.06 -8.14 -2.66
CA LEU A 54 7.84 -9.16 -1.96
C LEU A 54 7.06 -10.49 -1.86
N PHE A 55 5.83 -10.44 -1.36
CA PHE A 55 5.05 -11.67 -1.17
C PHE A 55 4.55 -12.28 -2.48
N SER A 56 4.33 -11.45 -3.51
CA SER A 56 4.08 -11.94 -4.87
C SER A 56 5.27 -12.75 -5.40
N ALA A 57 6.49 -12.21 -5.26
CA ALA A 57 7.71 -12.88 -5.69
C ALA A 57 7.98 -14.16 -4.88
N MET A 58 7.79 -14.09 -3.56
CA MET A 58 7.95 -15.24 -2.66
C MET A 58 6.97 -16.37 -2.97
N HIS A 59 5.69 -16.04 -3.18
CA HIS A 59 4.68 -17.05 -3.48
C HIS A 59 4.96 -17.72 -4.84
N GLY A 60 5.24 -16.92 -5.87
CA GLY A 60 5.57 -17.42 -7.20
C GLY A 60 6.80 -18.33 -7.19
N SER A 61 7.87 -17.96 -6.47
CA SER A 61 9.09 -18.77 -6.40
C SER A 61 8.89 -20.09 -5.66
N LEU A 62 8.16 -20.10 -4.54
CA LEU A 62 7.89 -21.33 -3.78
C LEU A 62 7.02 -22.32 -4.55
N VAL A 63 5.95 -21.84 -5.21
CA VAL A 63 5.10 -22.70 -6.06
C VAL A 63 5.93 -23.27 -7.22
N THR A 64 6.66 -22.43 -7.94
CA THR A 64 7.49 -22.86 -9.09
C THR A 64 8.56 -23.87 -8.69
N SER A 65 9.19 -23.70 -7.51
CA SER A 65 10.21 -24.62 -7.01
C SER A 65 9.70 -26.01 -6.60
N SER A 66 8.38 -26.18 -6.50
CA SER A 66 7.75 -27.40 -5.98
C SER A 66 6.75 -28.02 -6.94
N LEU A 67 6.78 -27.65 -8.23
CA LEU A 67 5.99 -28.29 -9.28
C LEU A 67 6.29 -29.79 -9.35
N ILE A 68 5.24 -30.58 -9.50
CA ILE A 68 5.35 -32.02 -9.75
C ILE A 68 5.81 -32.21 -11.20
N ARG A 69 6.76 -33.13 -11.43
CA ARG A 69 7.31 -33.35 -12.77
C ARG A 69 6.34 -34.15 -13.63
N GLU A 70 5.67 -33.46 -14.55
CA GLU A 70 4.72 -34.05 -15.51
C GLU A 70 5.22 -33.98 -16.97
N THR A 71 6.39 -33.38 -17.19
CA THR A 71 6.97 -33.11 -18.52
C THR A 71 8.42 -33.55 -18.64
N THR A 72 8.89 -33.62 -19.89
CA THR A 72 10.28 -33.83 -20.26
C THR A 72 11.08 -32.52 -20.28
N GLU A 73 12.40 -32.60 -20.42
CA GLU A 73 13.28 -31.42 -20.46
C GLU A 73 13.17 -30.60 -21.76
N ASN A 74 12.55 -31.16 -22.80
CA ASN A 74 12.47 -30.56 -24.14
C ASN A 74 11.15 -29.80 -24.36
N GLU A 75 10.30 -29.69 -23.34
CA GLU A 75 9.02 -28.99 -23.39
C GLU A 75 8.84 -28.07 -22.16
N SER A 76 7.87 -27.18 -22.21
CA SER A 76 7.61 -26.27 -21.08
C SER A 76 6.98 -27.03 -19.92
N ALA A 77 7.41 -26.75 -18.69
CA ALA A 77 6.77 -27.27 -17.48
C ALA A 77 5.28 -26.87 -17.37
N ASN A 78 4.86 -25.79 -18.03
CA ASN A 78 3.46 -25.35 -18.03
C ASN A 78 2.52 -26.35 -18.71
N GLU A 79 3.00 -27.10 -19.71
CA GLU A 79 2.21 -28.13 -20.40
C GLU A 79 1.88 -29.32 -19.48
N GLY A 80 2.56 -29.43 -18.33
CA GLY A 80 2.26 -30.41 -17.30
C GLY A 80 0.94 -30.13 -16.56
N TYR A 81 0.47 -28.88 -16.56
CA TYR A 81 -0.82 -28.51 -15.97
C TYR A 81 -1.93 -28.59 -17.02
N ARG A 82 -3.04 -29.27 -16.68
CA ARG A 82 -4.25 -29.32 -17.49
C ARG A 82 -5.36 -28.48 -16.86
N PHE A 83 -5.95 -27.59 -17.65
CA PHE A 83 -7.05 -26.74 -17.18
C PHE A 83 -8.22 -27.56 -16.64
N GLY A 84 -8.57 -27.32 -15.37
CA GLY A 84 -9.67 -28.03 -14.69
C GLY A 84 -9.30 -29.39 -14.10
N GLN A 85 -8.02 -29.76 -14.04
CA GLN A 85 -7.59 -30.96 -13.31
C GLN A 85 -7.93 -30.85 -11.81
N GLU A 86 -8.21 -32.00 -11.19
CA GLU A 86 -8.61 -32.07 -9.77
C GLU A 86 -7.41 -32.05 -8.82
N GLU A 87 -6.26 -32.59 -9.26
CA GLU A 87 -5.06 -32.68 -8.44
C GLU A 87 -4.24 -31.38 -8.46
N GLU A 88 -3.69 -31.01 -7.30
CA GLU A 88 -2.80 -29.86 -7.15
C GLU A 88 -1.50 -30.05 -7.95
N THR A 89 -1.07 -29.00 -8.68
CA THR A 89 0.09 -29.08 -9.59
C THR A 89 1.46 -29.02 -8.90
N TYR A 90 1.49 -28.76 -7.59
CA TYR A 90 2.71 -28.54 -6.81
C TYR A 90 2.60 -29.18 -5.42
N ASN A 91 3.75 -29.49 -4.83
CA ASN A 91 3.82 -30.10 -3.50
C ASN A 91 3.95 -29.03 -2.40
N ILE A 92 2.83 -28.64 -1.79
CA ILE A 92 2.81 -27.67 -0.70
C ILE A 92 3.63 -28.10 0.53
N VAL A 93 3.73 -29.40 0.81
CA VAL A 93 4.52 -29.92 1.94
C VAL A 93 6.02 -29.71 1.68
N ALA A 94 6.47 -29.88 0.44
CA ALA A 94 7.84 -29.58 0.03
C ALA A 94 8.13 -28.07 0.11
N ALA A 95 7.23 -27.23 -0.38
CA ALA A 95 7.35 -25.77 -0.29
C ALA A 95 7.39 -25.28 1.17
N HIS A 96 6.46 -25.77 2.01
CA HIS A 96 6.42 -25.48 3.43
C HIS A 96 7.71 -25.93 4.14
N GLY A 97 8.18 -27.14 3.83
CA GLY A 97 9.41 -27.71 4.40
C GLY A 97 10.68 -26.97 3.98
N TYR A 98 10.73 -26.42 2.77
CA TYR A 98 11.82 -25.54 2.34
C TYR A 98 11.79 -24.22 3.11
N PHE A 99 10.66 -23.51 3.05
CA PHE A 99 10.55 -22.17 3.65
C PHE A 99 10.64 -22.20 5.19
N GLY A 100 10.08 -23.23 5.82
CA GLY A 100 10.16 -23.44 7.27
C GLY A 100 11.58 -23.74 7.75
N ARG A 101 12.46 -24.29 6.90
CA ARG A 101 13.90 -24.42 7.20
C ARG A 101 14.68 -23.15 6.88
N LEU A 102 14.26 -22.38 5.88
CA LEU A 102 14.91 -21.13 5.49
C LEU A 102 14.82 -20.06 6.59
N ILE A 103 13.66 -19.94 7.24
CA ILE A 103 13.40 -18.93 8.28
C ILE A 103 13.28 -19.60 9.65
N PHE A 104 12.13 -20.18 9.96
CA PHE A 104 11.88 -21.11 11.06
C PHE A 104 10.49 -21.74 10.87
N GLN A 105 10.25 -22.93 11.43
CA GLN A 105 9.09 -23.76 11.06
C GLN A 105 7.73 -23.06 11.20
N TYR A 106 7.55 -22.26 12.25
CA TYR A 106 6.31 -21.54 12.52
C TYR A 106 6.09 -20.28 11.66
N ALA A 107 7.12 -19.79 10.95
CA ALA A 107 6.99 -18.66 10.02
C ALA A 107 6.41 -19.08 8.65
N SER A 108 6.28 -20.39 8.41
CA SER A 108 5.83 -20.93 7.13
C SER A 108 4.36 -21.35 7.18
N PHE A 109 3.60 -21.04 6.13
CA PHE A 109 2.22 -21.49 6.01
C PHE A 109 2.17 -22.96 5.58
N ASN A 110 1.46 -23.79 6.35
CA ASN A 110 1.11 -25.18 5.99
C ASN A 110 -0.34 -25.33 5.51
N ASN A 111 -1.13 -24.25 5.60
CA ASN A 111 -2.52 -24.20 5.12
C ASN A 111 -2.61 -23.21 3.95
N SER A 112 -2.93 -23.73 2.76
CA SER A 112 -3.06 -22.92 1.54
C SER A 112 -4.10 -21.80 1.67
N ARG A 113 -5.22 -22.04 2.39
CA ARG A 113 -6.27 -21.01 2.56
C ARG A 113 -5.77 -19.83 3.39
N SER A 114 -5.02 -20.10 4.46
CA SER A 114 -4.43 -19.06 5.30
C SER A 114 -3.35 -18.27 4.55
N LEU A 115 -2.53 -18.95 3.75
CA LEU A 115 -1.54 -18.31 2.87
C LEU A 115 -2.22 -17.34 1.90
N HIS A 116 -3.20 -17.80 1.13
CA HIS A 116 -3.86 -16.96 0.14
C HIS A 116 -4.70 -15.83 0.76
N PHE A 117 -5.29 -16.07 1.94
CA PHE A 117 -5.91 -15.00 2.72
C PHE A 117 -4.90 -13.93 3.12
N PHE A 118 -3.72 -14.32 3.59
CA PHE A 118 -2.64 -13.37 3.93
C PHE A 118 -2.16 -12.58 2.71
N LEU A 119 -1.95 -13.26 1.57
CA LEU A 119 -1.54 -12.63 0.31
C LEU A 119 -2.56 -11.59 -0.17
N ALA A 120 -3.85 -11.83 0.05
CA ALA A 120 -4.89 -10.84 -0.23
C ALA A 120 -4.92 -9.72 0.81
N ALA A 121 -4.90 -10.05 2.10
CA ALA A 121 -5.10 -9.09 3.19
C ALA A 121 -3.94 -8.10 3.31
N TRP A 122 -2.69 -8.55 3.18
CA TRP A 122 -1.50 -7.72 3.39
C TRP A 122 -1.46 -6.45 2.52
N PRO A 123 -1.52 -6.54 1.17
CA PRO A 123 -1.53 -5.35 0.34
C PRO A 123 -2.81 -4.52 0.49
N VAL A 124 -3.98 -5.17 0.65
CA VAL A 124 -5.28 -4.49 0.76
C VAL A 124 -5.33 -3.59 1.99
N VAL A 125 -4.97 -4.12 3.17
CA VAL A 125 -4.95 -3.35 4.42
C VAL A 125 -3.92 -2.22 4.35
N GLY A 126 -2.72 -2.49 3.80
CA GLY A 126 -1.71 -1.46 3.62
C GLY A 126 -2.20 -0.27 2.78
N ILE A 127 -2.83 -0.55 1.63
CA ILE A 127 -3.38 0.48 0.75
C ILE A 127 -4.55 1.22 1.41
N TRP A 128 -5.41 0.55 2.19
CA TRP A 128 -6.44 1.24 2.95
C TRP A 128 -5.86 2.27 3.94
N PHE A 129 -4.80 1.92 4.68
CA PHE A 129 -4.16 2.88 5.57
C PHE A 129 -3.50 4.04 4.81
N THR A 130 -2.91 3.80 3.65
CA THR A 130 -2.40 4.88 2.78
C THR A 130 -3.53 5.79 2.31
N ALA A 131 -4.65 5.23 1.85
CA ALA A 131 -5.81 6.00 1.43
C ALA A 131 -6.39 6.84 2.58
N LEU A 132 -6.49 6.26 3.79
CA LEU A 132 -6.91 6.97 4.99
C LEU A 132 -5.93 8.10 5.35
N GLY A 133 -4.62 7.84 5.32
CA GLY A 133 -3.59 8.85 5.61
C GLY A 133 -3.66 10.06 4.67
N ILE A 134 -3.80 9.83 3.37
CA ILE A 134 -4.02 10.92 2.39
C ILE A 134 -5.33 11.66 2.70
N SER A 135 -6.40 10.92 2.97
CA SER A 135 -7.71 11.50 3.28
C SER A 135 -7.71 12.35 4.56
N THR A 136 -6.88 12.03 5.56
CA THR A 136 -6.74 12.83 6.78
C THR A 136 -5.80 14.02 6.61
N MET A 137 -4.70 13.85 5.87
CA MET A 137 -3.79 14.96 5.54
C MET A 137 -4.48 16.01 4.65
N ALA A 138 -5.51 15.63 3.89
CA ALA A 138 -6.40 16.56 3.20
C ALA A 138 -7.00 17.63 4.13
N PHE A 139 -7.16 17.32 5.42
CA PHE A 139 -7.67 18.24 6.45
C PHE A 139 -6.56 18.72 7.39
N ASN A 140 -5.32 18.79 6.87
CA ASN A 140 -4.14 19.32 7.55
C ASN A 140 -3.75 18.59 8.85
N LEU A 141 -4.25 17.37 9.06
CA LEU A 141 -3.74 16.46 10.09
C LEU A 141 -2.50 15.74 9.56
N ASN A 142 -1.37 16.42 9.70
CA ASN A 142 -0.09 16.02 9.14
C ASN A 142 0.62 14.93 9.95
N GLY A 143 1.74 14.43 9.41
CA GLY A 143 2.63 13.51 10.09
C GLY A 143 3.29 14.12 11.33
N PHE A 144 4.02 13.29 12.07
CA PHE A 144 4.71 13.74 13.29
C PHE A 144 5.68 14.89 13.01
N ASN A 145 5.71 15.86 13.92
CA ASN A 145 6.65 16.96 13.94
C ASN A 145 7.56 16.84 15.16
N PHE A 146 8.84 16.55 14.92
CA PHE A 146 9.87 16.45 15.95
C PHE A 146 10.97 17.50 15.79
N ASN A 147 10.65 18.64 15.18
CA ASN A 147 11.59 19.73 14.99
C ASN A 147 12.10 20.22 16.35
N GLN A 148 13.42 20.27 16.51
CA GLN A 148 14.11 20.73 17.72
C GLN A 148 13.69 19.98 19.00
N SER A 149 13.26 18.71 18.88
CA SER A 149 12.73 17.95 20.01
C SER A 149 13.78 17.49 21.03
N VAL A 150 15.07 17.57 20.69
CA VAL A 150 16.18 17.22 21.59
C VAL A 150 16.96 18.47 21.94
N VAL A 151 17.11 18.73 23.24
CA VAL A 151 17.76 19.92 23.79
C VAL A 151 18.76 19.51 24.86
N ASP A 152 19.93 20.16 24.91
CA ASP A 152 20.93 19.95 25.95
C ASP A 152 20.56 20.65 27.27
N SER A 153 21.38 20.46 28.31
CA SER A 153 21.16 21.09 29.63
C SER A 153 21.30 22.62 29.63
N GLN A 154 21.84 23.19 28.55
CA GLN A 154 21.99 24.64 28.37
C GLN A 154 20.87 25.23 27.51
N GLY A 155 19.89 24.43 27.09
CA GLY A 155 18.80 24.89 26.23
C GLY A 155 19.15 24.94 24.73
N ARG A 156 20.28 24.34 24.31
CA ARG A 156 20.69 24.31 22.90
C ARG A 156 20.10 23.11 22.19
N VAL A 157 19.58 23.33 20.99
CA VAL A 157 19.03 22.28 20.14
C VAL A 157 20.13 21.34 19.68
N ILE A 158 19.89 20.03 19.81
CA ILE A 158 20.71 18.98 19.21
C ILE A 158 19.93 18.41 18.02
N ASN A 159 20.42 18.68 16.82
CA ASN A 159 19.75 18.23 15.59
C ASN A 159 19.70 16.70 15.49
N THR A 160 18.58 16.21 14.97
CA THR A 160 18.30 14.81 14.69
C THR A 160 18.03 14.61 13.19
N TRP A 161 17.75 13.38 12.76
CA TRP A 161 17.28 13.11 11.40
C TRP A 161 15.98 13.84 11.06
N ALA A 162 15.10 14.12 12.04
CA ALA A 162 13.88 14.88 11.82
C ALA A 162 14.18 16.33 11.39
N ASP A 163 15.18 16.95 12.01
CA ASP A 163 15.61 18.30 11.65
C ASP A 163 16.22 18.35 10.24
N ILE A 164 16.93 17.30 9.82
CA ILE A 164 17.44 17.19 8.45
C ILE A 164 16.29 17.04 7.43
N ILE A 165 15.29 16.23 7.74
CA ILE A 165 14.07 16.11 6.91
C ILE A 165 13.37 17.47 6.83
N ASN A 166 13.25 18.20 7.94
CA ASN A 166 12.66 19.53 7.96
C ASN A 166 13.42 20.51 7.04
N ARG A 167 14.76 20.44 6.97
CA ARG A 167 15.54 21.27 6.02
C ARG A 167 15.24 20.93 4.56
N ALA A 168 15.03 19.65 4.23
CA ALA A 168 14.61 19.24 2.89
C ALA A 168 13.20 19.74 2.56
N ASN A 169 12.26 19.61 3.52
CA ASN A 169 10.88 20.10 3.39
C ASN A 169 10.85 21.62 3.15
N LEU A 170 11.61 22.41 3.92
CA LEU A 170 11.76 23.86 3.70
C LEU A 170 12.26 24.18 2.29
N GLY A 171 13.18 23.38 1.76
CA GLY A 171 13.66 23.54 0.38
C GLY A 171 12.58 23.30 -0.68
N MET A 172 11.67 22.35 -0.42
CA MET A 172 10.49 22.15 -1.28
C MET A 172 9.50 23.31 -1.12
N GLU A 173 9.15 23.66 0.11
CA GLU A 173 8.20 24.73 0.45
C GLU A 173 8.55 26.06 -0.23
N VAL A 174 9.80 26.53 -0.10
CA VAL A 174 10.18 27.84 -0.67
C VAL A 174 10.33 27.85 -2.20
N MET A 175 10.38 26.67 -2.83
CA MET A 175 10.55 26.55 -4.28
C MET A 175 9.27 26.12 -5.00
N HIS A 176 8.34 25.47 -4.31
CA HIS A 176 7.08 25.03 -4.89
C HIS A 176 6.22 26.23 -5.25
N GLU A 177 5.50 26.11 -6.37
CA GLU A 177 4.66 27.18 -6.93
C GLU A 177 5.30 28.58 -6.86
N ARG A 178 6.55 28.68 -7.31
CA ARG A 178 7.43 29.87 -7.21
C ARG A 178 6.83 31.24 -7.58
N ASN A 179 5.69 31.26 -8.26
CA ASN A 179 4.99 32.47 -8.72
C ASN A 179 3.53 32.58 -8.22
N ALA A 180 3.06 31.68 -7.35
CA ALA A 180 1.67 31.64 -6.88
C ALA A 180 1.46 32.38 -5.54
N HIS A 181 2.50 32.46 -4.72
CA HIS A 181 2.43 33.01 -3.36
C HIS A 181 2.70 34.52 -3.34
N ASN A 182 1.72 35.30 -2.86
CA ASN A 182 1.84 36.75 -2.64
C ASN A 182 1.97 37.11 -1.15
N PHE A 183 1.73 36.15 -0.26
CA PHE A 183 1.78 36.30 1.20
C PHE A 183 2.79 35.31 1.80
N PRO A 184 3.33 35.60 3.00
CA PRO A 184 4.41 34.80 3.59
C PRO A 184 3.97 33.45 4.18
N LEU A 185 2.67 33.19 4.28
CA LEU A 185 2.11 31.94 4.79
C LEU A 185 1.29 31.27 3.70
N ASP A 186 1.59 30.01 3.45
CA ASP A 186 0.80 29.14 2.58
C ASP A 186 -0.30 28.44 3.41
N LEU A 187 -1.55 28.85 3.20
CA LEU A 187 -2.73 28.37 3.92
C LEU A 187 -3.83 28.04 2.91
N ALA A 188 -4.29 26.78 2.91
CA ALA A 188 -5.40 26.31 2.07
C ALA A 188 -6.70 26.12 2.91
N ALA A 189 -7.72 26.96 2.62
CA ALA A 189 -9.13 27.04 3.13
C ALA A 189 -9.34 27.36 4.64
N VAL A 190 -10.20 28.28 5.10
CA VAL A 190 -11.59 28.73 4.78
C VAL A 190 -11.71 30.27 4.92
N GLU A 191 -12.70 30.89 4.26
CA GLU A 191 -13.10 32.32 4.29
C GLU A 191 -12.50 33.20 5.41
N VAL A 192 -11.82 34.27 5.01
CA VAL A 192 -11.59 35.43 5.89
C VAL A 192 -12.95 36.10 6.12
N PRO A 193 -13.45 36.24 7.36
CA PRO A 193 -14.68 36.98 7.58
C PRO A 193 -14.48 38.39 7.05
N SER A 194 -15.38 38.85 6.20
CA SER A 194 -15.42 40.25 5.77
C SER A 194 -15.52 41.12 7.03
N ILE A 195 -14.47 41.87 7.33
CA ILE A 195 -14.57 42.99 8.25
C ILE A 195 -15.31 44.06 7.46
N GLU A 196 -16.64 44.09 7.57
CA GLU A 196 -17.42 45.25 7.16
C GLU A 196 -16.96 46.43 8.03
N GLY A 197 -16.38 47.43 7.37
CA GLY A 197 -16.10 48.74 7.96
C GLY A 197 -17.29 49.68 7.87
#